data_AF-A0A960LCP8-F1
#
_entry.id   AF-A0A960LCP8-F1
#
_cell.length_a   1.000
_cell.length_b   1.000
_cell.length_c   1.000
_cell.angle_alpha   90.00
_cell.angle_beta   90.00
_cell.angle_gamma   90.00
#
_symmetry.space_group_name_H-M   'P 1'
#
loop_
_entity.id
_entity.type
_entity.pdbx_description
1 polymer ?
#
loop_
_entity_poly.entity_id
_entity_poly.type
_entity_poly.pdbx_seq_one_letter_code
_entity_poly.pdbx_strand_id
1 'polypeptide(L)'
;MILAKTSGLTGWCRCLCSLVLWLVLAMPAVATPTVDLGAGDRVVSLEREWAFQPGDDPSWAAPDFDDSAWPLLHVPGAWGR
;
A
#
# COMPACT_ATOMS: atom_id res chain seq x y z
N MET A 1 -3.42 -41.13 -45.51
CA MET A 1 -4.37 -40.08 -45.09
C MET A 1 -4.34 -40.03 -43.57
N ILE A 2 -3.85 -38.90 -43.04
CA ILE A 2 -3.92 -38.36 -41.66
C ILE A 2 -3.29 -39.15 -40.50
N LEU A 3 -2.30 -38.53 -39.83
CA LEU A 3 -2.26 -38.49 -38.36
C LEU A 3 -1.54 -37.22 -37.85
N ALA A 4 -2.40 -36.31 -37.38
CA ALA A 4 -2.29 -35.28 -36.35
C ALA A 4 -0.92 -34.68 -35.95
N LYS A 5 -0.82 -33.37 -36.19
CA LYS A 5 0.18 -32.41 -35.71
C LYS A 5 0.03 -32.16 -34.20
N THR A 6 1.02 -32.57 -33.39
CA THR A 6 1.15 -32.18 -31.99
C THR A 6 2.09 -30.97 -31.89
N SER A 7 1.55 -29.75 -31.84
CA SER A 7 2.39 -28.54 -31.73
C SER A 7 1.74 -27.38 -30.94
N GLY A 8 0.69 -27.66 -30.15
CA GLY A 8 -0.11 -26.61 -29.51
C GLY A 8 0.15 -26.37 -28.02
N LEU A 9 0.69 -27.35 -27.27
CA LEU A 9 0.66 -27.28 -25.79
C LEU A 9 1.85 -26.56 -25.14
N THR A 10 2.95 -26.30 -25.85
CA THR A 10 4.16 -25.67 -25.27
C THR A 10 4.20 -24.14 -25.35
N GLY A 11 3.37 -23.52 -26.20
CA GLY A 11 3.28 -22.07 -26.31
C GLY A 11 2.55 -21.42 -25.13
N TRP A 12 1.51 -22.08 -24.63
CA TRP A 12 0.63 -21.50 -23.61
C TRP A 12 1.29 -21.40 -22.23
N CYS A 13 2.11 -22.39 -21.86
CA CYS A 13 2.86 -22.40 -20.61
C CYS A 13 3.93 -21.29 -20.57
N ARG A 14 4.51 -20.95 -21.73
CA ARG A 14 5.54 -19.90 -21.85
C ARG A 14 4.93 -18.49 -21.79
N CYS A 15 3.76 -18.27 -22.39
CA CYS A 15 3.04 -17.00 -22.29
C CYS A 15 2.51 -16.73 -20.88
N LEU A 16 2.01 -17.76 -20.18
CA LEU A 16 1.50 -17.62 -18.81
C LEU A 16 2.62 -17.27 -17.81
N CYS A 17 3.79 -17.92 -17.91
CA CYS A 17 4.96 -17.59 -17.09
C CYS A 17 5.48 -16.17 -17.38
N SER A 18 5.54 -15.74 -18.64
CA SER A 18 5.96 -14.38 -18.98
C SER A 18 4.99 -13.31 -18.49
N LEU A 19 3.68 -13.58 -18.49
CA LEU A 19 2.66 -12.66 -17.98
C LEU A 19 2.77 -12.50 -16.46
N VAL A 20 2.93 -13.61 -15.72
CA VAL A 20 3.10 -13.59 -14.26
C VAL A 20 4.40 -12.89 -13.87
N LEU A 21 5.50 -13.14 -14.59
CA LEU A 21 6.77 -12.47 -14.34
C LEU A 21 6.68 -10.95 -14.58
N TRP A 22 5.96 -10.53 -15.62
CA TRP A 22 5.69 -9.11 -15.87
C TRP A 22 4.83 -8.48 -14.77
N LEU A 23 3.83 -9.21 -14.26
CA LEU A 23 2.92 -8.71 -13.22
C LEU A 23 3.63 -8.55 -11.87
N VAL A 24 4.59 -9.43 -11.56
CA VAL A 24 5.46 -9.32 -10.38
C VAL A 24 6.43 -8.14 -10.52
N LEU A 25 7.02 -7.91 -11.70
CA LEU A 25 7.92 -6.76 -11.92
C LEU A 25 7.21 -5.41 -11.99
N ALA A 26 5.93 -5.38 -12.34
CA ALA A 26 5.14 -4.16 -12.46
C ALA A 26 4.55 -3.67 -11.12
N MET A 27 4.80 -4.35 -10.00
CA MET A 27 4.31 -3.88 -8.70
C MET A 27 5.01 -2.57 -8.32
N PRO A 28 4.27 -1.45 -8.19
CA PRO A 28 4.85 -0.23 -7.66
C PRO A 28 5.30 -0.50 -6.23
N ALA A 29 6.54 -0.13 -5.91
CA ALA A 29 7.02 -0.16 -4.54
C ALA A 29 6.12 0.76 -3.71
N VAL A 30 5.35 0.18 -2.78
CA VAL A 30 4.60 0.94 -1.79
C VAL A 30 5.65 1.61 -0.90
N ALA A 31 5.82 2.92 -1.05
CA ALA A 31 6.66 3.69 -0.17
C ALA A 31 5.93 3.84 1.17
N THR A 32 6.33 3.05 2.16
CA THR A 32 5.89 3.27 3.54
C THR A 32 6.61 4.52 4.07
N PRO A 33 5.91 5.43 4.77
CA PRO A 33 6.58 6.54 5.44
C PRO A 33 7.53 5.98 6.50
N THR A 34 8.84 6.20 6.35
CA THR A 34 9.86 5.80 7.33
C THR A 34 10.19 6.97 8.24
N VAL A 35 10.24 6.71 9.55
CA VAL A 35 10.65 7.69 10.56
C VAL A 35 12.05 7.31 11.04
N ASP A 36 13.06 8.14 10.77
CA ASP A 36 14.44 7.94 11.24
C ASP A 36 14.58 8.39 12.71
N LEU A 37 14.63 7.39 13.59
CA LEU A 37 14.75 7.54 15.04
C LEU A 37 16.14 7.15 15.58
N GLY A 38 17.22 7.28 14.82
CA GLY A 38 18.56 6.80 15.22
C GLY A 38 19.10 7.17 16.63
N ALA A 39 20.29 6.65 16.93
CA ALA A 39 20.68 6.43 18.33
C ALA A 39 20.98 7.71 19.14
N GLY A 40 20.18 7.93 20.20
CA GLY A 40 20.45 8.90 21.27
C GLY A 40 19.34 9.92 21.45
N ASP A 41 18.51 9.72 22.48
CA ASP A 41 17.50 10.66 23.01
C ASP A 41 16.61 11.36 21.96
N ARG A 42 15.82 10.59 21.22
CA ARG A 42 15.02 11.14 20.11
C ARG A 42 13.60 11.44 20.54
N VAL A 43 13.46 12.54 21.28
CA VAL A 43 12.19 13.28 21.25
C VAL A 43 12.02 13.77 19.81
N VAL A 44 11.08 13.17 19.09
CA VAL A 44 10.74 13.57 17.73
C VAL A 44 9.45 14.37 17.77
N SER A 45 9.49 15.53 17.12
CA SER A 45 8.30 16.35 16.96
C SER A 45 7.23 15.59 16.16
N LEU A 46 6.01 15.58 16.71
CA LEU A 46 4.80 15.09 16.05
C LEU A 46 4.01 16.22 15.39
N GLU A 47 4.61 17.40 15.27
CA GLU A 47 3.99 18.58 14.68
C GLU A 47 3.93 18.43 13.16
N ARG A 48 2.79 17.97 12.66
CA ARG A 48 2.53 17.68 11.24
C ARG A 48 1.03 17.59 11.00
N GLU A 49 0.67 17.25 9.78
CA GLU A 49 -0.71 16.92 9.39
C GLU A 49 -1.08 15.50 9.87
N TRP A 50 -2.29 15.38 10.44
CA TRP A 50 -2.86 14.13 10.91
C TRP A 50 -4.28 13.97 10.38
N ALA A 51 -4.63 12.78 9.91
CA ALA A 51 -6.02 12.42 9.61
C ALA A 51 -6.86 12.51 10.90
N PHE A 52 -8.00 13.21 10.84
CA PHE A 52 -8.84 13.45 12.01
C PHE A 52 -10.32 13.29 11.68
N GLN A 53 -11.04 12.50 12.48
CA GLN A 53 -12.48 12.32 12.36
C GLN A 53 -13.13 12.26 13.75
N PRO A 54 -14.12 13.13 14.06
CA PRO A 54 -14.85 13.05 15.30
C PRO A 54 -15.83 11.87 15.31
N GLY A 55 -15.92 11.18 16.43
CA GLY A 55 -16.82 10.05 16.68
C GLY A 55 -16.13 8.96 17.49
N ASP A 56 -16.70 7.76 17.51
CA ASP A 56 -16.26 6.65 18.36
C ASP A 56 -16.55 5.27 17.73
N ASP A 57 -16.24 5.12 16.44
CA ASP A 57 -16.38 3.82 15.77
C ASP A 57 -15.16 2.93 16.10
N PRO A 58 -15.33 1.76 16.73
CA PRO A 58 -14.22 0.88 17.08
C PRO A 58 -13.41 0.36 15.90
N SER A 59 -13.99 0.35 14.69
CA SER A 59 -13.30 -0.10 13.47
C SER A 59 -12.12 0.79 13.09
N TRP A 60 -12.08 2.05 13.55
CA TRP A 60 -11.00 3.00 13.24
C TRP A 60 -9.64 2.60 13.82
N ALA A 61 -9.61 1.70 14.80
CA ALA A 61 -8.37 1.20 15.38
C ALA A 61 -7.74 0.05 14.56
N ALA A 62 -8.41 -0.44 13.51
CA ALA A 62 -7.88 -1.52 12.67
C ALA A 62 -6.63 -1.04 11.91
N PRO A 63 -5.54 -1.83 11.88
CA PRO A 63 -4.28 -1.43 11.25
C PRO A 63 -4.37 -1.26 9.72
N ASP A 64 -5.41 -1.83 9.12
CA ASP A 64 -5.73 -1.78 7.70
C ASP A 64 -6.93 -0.87 7.38
N PHE A 65 -7.38 -0.06 8.35
CA PHE A 65 -8.43 0.92 8.13
C PHE A 65 -7.99 1.98 7.11
N ASP A 66 -8.86 2.28 6.14
CA ASP A 66 -8.64 3.33 5.15
C ASP A 66 -9.15 4.67 5.67
N ASP A 67 -8.23 5.50 6.17
CA ASP A 67 -8.47 6.86 6.65
C ASP A 67 -8.29 7.93 5.57
N SER A 68 -8.11 7.55 4.29
CA SER A 68 -7.79 8.50 3.20
C SER A 68 -8.87 9.56 2.94
N ALA A 69 -10.10 9.31 3.39
CA ALA A 69 -11.21 10.25 3.28
C ALA A 69 -11.27 11.29 4.42
N TRP A 70 -10.44 11.14 5.46
CA TRP A 70 -10.46 12.04 6.62
C TRP A 70 -9.76 13.36 6.32
N PRO A 71 -10.25 14.50 6.86
CA PRO A 71 -9.53 15.76 6.76
C PRO A 71 -8.19 15.68 7.51
N LEU A 72 -7.17 16.32 6.93
CA LEU A 72 -5.88 16.49 7.57
C LEU A 72 -5.89 17.77 8.43
N LEU A 73 -5.53 17.63 9.72
CA LEU A 73 -5.34 18.74 10.65
C LEU A 73 -3.87 18.88 11.03
N HIS A 74 -3.35 20.10 10.96
CA HIS A 74 -2.03 20.42 11.49
C HIS A 74 -2.08 20.46 13.03
N VAL A 75 -1.14 19.78 13.68
CA VAL A 75 -0.97 19.81 15.14
C VAL A 75 0.37 20.45 15.52
N PRO A 76 0.45 21.22 16.62
CA PRO A 76 -0.66 21.63 17.48
C PRO A 76 -1.61 22.61 16.76
N GLY A 77 -2.91 22.44 16.98
CA GLY A 77 -3.96 23.22 16.33
C GLY A 77 -5.31 22.99 16.99
N ALA A 78 -6.28 23.86 16.70
CA ALA A 78 -7.65 23.72 17.22
C ALA A 78 -8.45 22.72 16.39
N TRP A 79 -9.29 21.92 17.05
CA TRP A 79 -10.16 20.93 16.38
C TRP A 79 -11.46 21.54 15.83
N GLY A 80 -11.71 22.82 16.12
CA GLY A 80 -12.89 23.56 15.68
C GLY A 80 -13.05 24.83 16.51
N ARG A 81 -12.84 25.98 15.89
CA ARG A 81 -13.31 27.27 16.39
C ARG A 81 -13.78 28.12 15.23
#